data_AF-A0A1Y5HQG0-F1
#
_entry.id   AF-A0A1Y5HQG0-F1
#
_cell.length_a   1.000
_cell.length_b   1.000
_cell.length_c   1.000
_cell.angle_alpha   90.00
_cell.angle_beta   90.00
_cell.angle_gamma   90.00
#
_symmetry.space_group_name_H-M   'P 1'
#
loop_
_entity.id
_entity.type
_entity.pdbx_description
1 polymer ?
#
loop_
_entity_poly.entity_id
_entity_poly.type
_entity_poly.pdbx_seq_one_letter_code
_entity_poly.pdbx_strand_id
1 'polypeptide(L)'
;DKGKHTTTHRQLIFSHQQVAIIDTPGMRELSLLNAEQGLDKTFEDIVSLSQSCKFSNCQHVSEPGCAILAALEAGEITQAHFDNYKKLLKEDAFLQRRELGAYAEKQHERAFFKMIDNVKKQSW
;
A
#
# COMPACT_ATOMS: atom_id res chain seq x y z
N ASP A 1 -5.22 -25.87 -2.02
CA ASP A 1 -6.48 -25.71 -1.27
C ASP A 1 -6.52 -24.39 -0.53
N LYS A 2 -7.49 -23.51 -0.85
CA LYS A 2 -7.76 -22.32 -0.04
C LYS A 2 -8.88 -22.65 0.95
N GLY A 3 -8.72 -22.24 2.22
CA GLY A 3 -9.71 -22.47 3.27
C GLY A 3 -11.10 -21.91 2.90
N LYS A 4 -12.17 -22.63 3.29
CA LYS A 4 -13.56 -22.24 3.04
C LYS A 4 -14.15 -21.62 4.31
N HIS A 5 -14.61 -20.37 4.20
CA HIS A 5 -15.38 -19.75 5.28
C HIS A 5 -16.77 -20.37 5.35
N THR A 6 -17.11 -20.99 6.48
CA THR A 6 -18.42 -21.61 6.75
C THR A 6 -19.33 -20.68 7.52
N THR A 7 -18.79 -19.80 8.36
CA THR A 7 -19.53 -18.73 9.05
C THR A 7 -19.98 -17.68 8.04
N THR A 8 -21.29 -17.44 7.92
CA THR A 8 -21.90 -16.53 6.93
C THR A 8 -22.50 -15.26 7.53
N HIS A 9 -22.71 -15.20 8.85
CA HIS A 9 -23.24 -14.03 9.56
C HIS A 9 -22.42 -13.71 10.81
N ARG A 10 -22.49 -12.45 11.25
CA ARG A 10 -21.85 -11.99 12.49
C ARG A 10 -22.71 -12.33 13.71
N GLN A 11 -22.09 -12.79 14.79
CA GLN A 11 -22.77 -13.10 16.05
C GLN A 11 -22.03 -12.50 17.25
N LEU A 12 -22.78 -12.07 18.26
CA LEU A 12 -22.26 -11.60 19.54
C LEU A 12 -22.70 -12.60 20.62
N ILE A 13 -21.74 -13.19 21.31
CA ILE A 13 -21.96 -14.20 22.35
C ILE A 13 -21.52 -13.63 23.68
N PHE A 14 -22.42 -13.60 24.67
CA PHE A 14 -22.11 -13.17 26.03
C PHE A 14 -21.79 -14.38 26.90
N SER A 15 -20.64 -14.33 27.58
CA SER A 15 -20.27 -15.29 28.61
C SER A 15 -20.72 -14.83 29.99
N HIS A 16 -20.99 -15.77 30.89
CA HIS A 16 -21.35 -15.51 32.29
C HIS A 16 -20.26 -14.73 33.06
N GLN A 17 -19.05 -14.64 32.54
CA GLN A 17 -17.93 -13.89 33.12
C GLN A 17 -17.81 -12.44 32.61
N GLN A 18 -18.89 -11.84 32.09
CA GLN A 18 -18.89 -10.47 31.52
C GLN A 18 -17.95 -10.28 30.31
N VAL A 19 -17.65 -11.36 29.58
CA VAL A 19 -16.90 -11.29 28.32
C VAL A 19 -17.88 -11.40 27.16
N ALA A 20 -17.67 -10.59 26.12
CA ALA A 20 -18.41 -10.69 24.87
C ALA A 20 -17.48 -11.14 23.73
N ILE A 21 -17.90 -12.15 22.98
CA ILE A 21 -17.19 -12.67 21.82
C ILE A 21 -17.95 -12.25 20.57
N ILE A 22 -17.25 -11.60 19.62
CA ILE A 22 -17.78 -11.32 18.29
C ILE A 22 -17.20 -12.36 17.34
N ASP A 23 -18.04 -13.25 16.84
CA ASP A 23 -17.69 -14.13 15.73
C ASP A 23 -18.10 -13.46 14.41
N THR A 24 -17.16 -13.31 13.48
CA THR A 24 -17.39 -12.73 12.16
C THR A 24 -17.02 -13.73 11.08
N PRO A 25 -17.74 -13.77 9.95
CA PRO A 25 -17.28 -14.45 8.75
C PRO A 25 -15.83 -14.06 8.43
N GLY A 26 -15.06 -14.99 7.88
CA GLY A 26 -13.72 -14.67 7.42
C GLY A 26 -13.76 -13.54 6.39
N MET A 27 -13.04 -12.46 6.68
CA MET A 27 -12.95 -11.30 5.81
C MET A 27 -12.07 -11.66 4.62
N ARG A 28 -12.56 -11.40 3.40
CA ARG A 28 -11.79 -11.64 2.17
C ARG A 28 -10.93 -10.45 1.77
N GLU A 29 -11.44 -9.25 2.03
CA GLU A 29 -10.77 -7.99 1.70
C GLU A 29 -11.10 -6.97 2.80
N LEU A 30 -10.08 -6.23 3.23
CA LEU A 30 -10.22 -5.05 4.07
C LEU A 30 -9.83 -3.86 3.20
N SER A 31 -10.78 -2.98 2.90
CA SER A 31 -10.46 -1.71 2.23
C SER A 31 -10.06 -0.69 3.28
N LEU A 32 -8.92 -0.02 3.06
CA LEU A 32 -8.54 1.14 3.85
C LEU A 32 -9.45 2.31 3.47
N LEU A 33 -10.39 2.64 4.35
CA LEU A 33 -11.16 3.89 4.26
C LEU A 33 -10.24 5.04 4.72
N ASN A 34 -10.12 6.10 3.93
CA ASN A 34 -9.19 7.22 4.17
C ASN A 34 -7.71 6.78 4.25
N ALA A 35 -7.27 6.00 3.28
CA ALA A 35 -5.95 5.39 3.27
C ALA A 35 -4.79 6.41 3.35
N GLU A 36 -4.88 7.59 2.72
CA GLU A 36 -3.80 8.61 2.80
C GLU A 36 -3.43 8.95 4.26
N GLN A 37 -4.42 9.33 5.08
CA GLN A 37 -4.19 9.69 6.48
C GLN A 37 -3.79 8.49 7.36
N GLY A 38 -4.26 7.29 7.01
CA GLY A 38 -3.96 6.06 7.74
C GLY A 38 -2.56 5.53 7.44
N LEU A 39 -2.14 5.60 6.18
CA LEU A 39 -0.82 5.15 5.72
C LEU A 39 0.27 6.06 6.24
N ASP A 40 0.10 7.38 6.15
CA ASP A 40 1.09 8.33 6.63
C ASP A 40 1.38 8.17 8.12
N LYS A 41 0.35 7.88 8.93
CA LYS A 41 0.51 7.61 10.36
C LYS A 41 1.12 6.24 10.66
N THR A 42 0.75 5.22 9.88
CA THR A 42 1.24 3.85 10.12
C THR A 42 2.70 3.69 9.74
N PHE A 43 3.16 4.48 8.76
CA PHE A 43 4.52 4.46 8.21
C PHE A 43 5.21 5.82 8.41
N GLU A 44 4.94 6.49 9.52
CA GLU A 44 5.48 7.82 9.84
C GLU A 44 7.01 7.84 9.85
N ASP A 45 7.63 6.73 10.28
CA ASP A 45 9.07 6.50 10.24
C ASP A 45 9.62 6.59 8.81
N ILE A 46 9.00 5.86 7.87
CA ILE A 46 9.36 5.88 6.45
C ILE A 46 9.08 7.26 5.84
N VAL A 47 7.93 7.88 6.13
CA VAL A 47 7.57 9.21 5.62
C VAL A 47 8.59 10.25 6.09
N SER A 48 8.97 10.23 7.37
CA SER A 48 9.96 11.15 7.94
C SER A 48 11.34 10.95 7.35
N LEU A 49 11.79 9.70 7.19
CA LEU A 49 13.05 9.37 6.53
C LEU A 49 13.05 9.84 5.07
N SER A 50 11.94 9.68 4.34
CA SER A 50 11.84 10.10 2.94
C SER A 50 12.07 11.61 2.75
N GLN A 51 11.66 12.44 3.71
CA GLN A 51 11.89 13.89 3.70
C GLN A 51 13.38 14.26 3.85
N SER A 52 14.18 13.35 4.37
CA SER A 52 15.63 13.53 4.55
C SER A 52 16.44 13.07 3.32
N CYS A 53 15.78 12.61 2.25
CA CYS A 53 16.46 12.28 1.01
C CYS A 53 17.10 13.52 0.36
N LYS A 54 18.27 13.31 -0.25
CA LYS A 54 18.97 14.34 -1.03
C LYS A 54 18.12 14.92 -2.16
N PHE A 55 17.25 14.12 -2.77
CA PHE A 55 16.41 14.50 -3.90
C PHE A 55 14.93 14.48 -3.50
N SER A 56 14.19 15.51 -3.88
CA SER A 56 12.75 15.62 -3.61
C SER A 56 11.89 14.62 -4.40
N ASN A 57 12.42 14.06 -5.49
CA ASN A 57 11.77 13.06 -6.33
C ASN A 57 12.44 11.67 -6.24
N CYS A 58 13.11 11.40 -5.12
CA CYS A 58 13.77 10.12 -4.85
C CYS A 58 12.76 8.95 -4.93
N GLN A 59 13.08 7.94 -5.72
CA GLN A 59 12.31 6.69 -5.86
C GLN A 59 12.74 5.62 -4.85
N HIS A 60 13.80 5.89 -4.08
CA HIS A 60 14.37 4.99 -3.08
C HIS A 60 14.80 3.63 -3.65
N VAL A 61 15.36 3.63 -4.87
CA VAL A 61 15.79 2.41 -5.58
C VAL A 61 17.30 2.30 -5.59
N SER A 62 17.99 3.35 -6.01
CA SER A 62 19.45 3.35 -6.17
C SER A 62 20.06 4.75 -6.08
N GLU A 63 19.28 5.75 -5.70
CA GLU A 63 19.73 7.13 -5.69
C GLU A 63 20.77 7.41 -4.61
N PRO A 64 21.85 8.14 -4.94
CA PRO A 64 22.86 8.50 -3.96
C PRO A 64 22.30 9.50 -2.94
N GLY A 65 22.54 9.25 -1.65
CA GLY A 65 22.00 10.08 -0.57
C GLY A 65 20.52 9.85 -0.29
N CYS A 66 20.01 8.65 -0.61
CA CYS A 66 18.68 8.21 -0.19
C CYS A 66 18.70 7.81 1.30
N ALA A 67 17.96 8.54 2.13
CA ALA A 67 17.86 8.27 3.57
C ALA A 67 17.18 6.92 3.85
N ILE A 68 16.21 6.50 3.02
CA ILE A 68 15.56 5.18 3.14
C ILE A 68 16.54 4.03 2.91
N LEU A 69 17.38 4.12 1.87
CA LEU A 69 18.38 3.07 1.60
C LEU A 69 19.41 3.02 2.72
N ALA A 70 19.86 4.17 3.21
CA ALA A 70 20.76 4.23 4.36
C ALA A 70 20.14 3.61 5.63
N ALA A 71 18.87 3.91 5.92
CA ALA A 71 18.14 3.34 7.06
C ALA A 71 17.93 1.82 6.94
N LEU A 72 17.72 1.31 5.71
CA LEU A 72 17.66 -0.12 5.43
C LEU A 72 19.01 -0.80 5.65
N GLU A 73 20.11 -0.18 5.20
CA GLU A 73 21.47 -0.68 5.40
C GLU A 73 21.87 -0.67 6.88
N ALA A 74 21.45 0.36 7.63
CA ALA A 74 21.68 0.48 9.07
C ALA A 74 20.75 -0.42 9.90
N GLY A 75 19.71 -0.99 9.30
CA GLY A 75 18.71 -1.82 10.00
C GLY A 75 17.73 -1.05 10.87
N GLU A 76 17.64 0.27 10.70
CA GLU A 76 16.67 1.13 11.38
C GLU A 76 15.23 0.81 10.94
N ILE A 77 15.07 0.44 9.67
CA ILE A 77 13.84 -0.13 9.13
C ILE A 77 14.15 -1.46 8.43
N THR A 78 13.18 -2.36 8.41
CA THR A 78 13.34 -3.66 7.72
C THR A 78 12.88 -3.58 6.28
N GLN A 79 13.51 -4.38 5.40
CA GLN A 79 13.09 -4.50 4.00
C GLN A 79 11.61 -4.91 3.88
N ALA A 80 11.15 -5.85 4.71
CA ALA A 80 9.76 -6.29 4.74
C ALA A 80 8.79 -5.15 5.10
N HIS A 81 9.16 -4.28 6.05
CA HIS A 81 8.36 -3.12 6.43
C HIS A 81 8.26 -2.11 5.28
N PHE A 82 9.39 -1.79 4.63
CA PHE A 82 9.42 -0.91 3.47
C PHE A 82 8.66 -1.47 2.25
N ASP A 83 8.75 -2.77 2.01
CA ASP A 83 8.00 -3.42 0.94
C ASP A 83 6.49 -3.42 1.20
N ASN A 84 6.07 -3.57 2.45
CA ASN A 84 4.67 -3.44 2.85
C ASN A 84 4.14 -2.03 2.57
N TYR A 85 4.91 -1.00 2.96
CA TYR A 85 4.58 0.39 2.66
C TYR A 85 4.38 0.63 1.15
N LYS A 86 5.36 0.23 0.32
CA LYS A 86 5.26 0.36 -1.15
C LYS A 86 4.05 -0.40 -1.72
N LYS A 87 3.74 -1.57 -1.16
CA LYS A 87 2.59 -2.37 -1.60
C LYS A 87 1.29 -1.62 -1.32
N LEU A 88 1.12 -1.10 -0.11
CA LEU A 88 -0.10 -0.40 0.29
C LEU A 88 -0.29 0.91 -0.47
N LEU A 89 0.78 1.67 -0.74
CA LEU A 89 0.71 2.85 -1.61
C LEU A 89 0.20 2.51 -3.02
N LYS A 90 0.64 1.37 -3.59
CA LYS A 90 0.17 0.93 -4.91
C LYS A 90 -1.29 0.53 -4.89
N GLU A 91 -1.73 -0.14 -3.82
CA GLU A 91 -3.12 -0.55 -3.63
C GLU A 91 -4.03 0.68 -3.46
N ASP A 92 -3.64 1.66 -2.66
CA ASP A 92 -4.37 2.92 -2.51
C ASP A 92 -4.49 3.66 -3.84
N ALA A 93 -3.38 3.87 -4.55
CA ALA A 93 -3.41 4.51 -5.86
C ALA A 93 -4.30 3.76 -6.87
N PHE A 94 -4.40 2.43 -6.77
CA PHE A 94 -5.31 1.63 -7.58
C PHE A 94 -6.78 1.86 -7.20
N LEU A 95 -7.10 1.85 -5.90
CA LEU A 95 -8.46 2.11 -5.40
C LEU A 95 -8.93 3.52 -5.79
N GLN A 96 -8.10 4.54 -5.60
CA GLN A 96 -8.38 5.92 -6.00
C GLN A 96 -8.73 6.04 -7.49
N ARG A 97 -7.96 5.37 -8.37
CA ARG A 97 -8.26 5.34 -9.81
C ARG A 97 -9.61 4.67 -10.09
N ARG A 98 -9.94 3.60 -9.37
CA ARG A 98 -11.21 2.88 -9.54
C ARG A 98 -12.39 3.74 -9.06
N GLU A 99 -12.23 4.49 -7.97
CA GLU A 99 -13.24 5.43 -7.47
C GLU A 99 -13.52 6.58 -8.43
N LEU A 100 -12.48 7.12 -9.09
CA LEU A 100 -12.61 8.17 -10.11
C LEU A 100 -13.32 7.70 -11.40
N GLY A 101 -13.55 6.39 -11.55
CA GLY A 101 -14.37 5.80 -12.60
C GLY A 101 -13.67 5.61 -13.96
N ALA A 102 -14.45 5.13 -14.94
CA ALA A 102 -13.94 4.63 -16.23
C ALA A 102 -13.14 5.65 -17.07
N TYR A 103 -13.33 6.95 -16.83
CA TYR A 103 -12.55 8.00 -17.50
C TYR A 103 -11.10 8.03 -17.01
N ALA A 104 -10.88 7.97 -15.70
CA ALA A 104 -9.53 7.97 -15.10
C ALA A 104 -8.75 6.72 -15.51
N GLU A 105 -9.43 5.57 -15.59
CA GLU A 105 -8.85 4.30 -16.03
C GLU A 105 -8.34 4.37 -17.48
N LYS A 106 -9.15 4.91 -18.40
CA LYS A 106 -8.73 5.13 -19.81
C LYS A 106 -7.55 6.09 -19.95
N GLN A 107 -7.47 7.13 -19.11
CA GLN A 107 -6.34 8.07 -19.13
C GLN A 107 -5.04 7.40 -18.66
N HIS A 108 -5.12 6.59 -17.60
CA HIS A 108 -3.98 5.82 -17.11
C HIS A 108 -3.48 4.82 -18.16
N GLU A 109 -4.40 4.10 -18.81
CA GLU A 109 -4.08 3.18 -19.90
C GLU A 109 -3.35 3.89 -21.06
N ARG A 110 -3.88 5.04 -21.51
CA ARG A 110 -3.22 5.86 -22.54
C ARG A 110 -1.83 6.35 -22.12
N ALA A 111 -1.67 6.79 -20.88
CA ALA A 111 -0.39 7.23 -20.35
C ALA A 111 0.62 6.08 -20.30
N PHE A 112 0.18 4.89 -19.88
CA PHE A 112 0.99 3.68 -19.85
C PHE A 112 1.46 3.26 -21.26
N PHE A 113 0.57 3.24 -22.26
CA PHE A 113 0.96 2.94 -23.63
C PHE A 113 1.96 3.96 -24.21
N LYS A 114 1.74 5.27 -23.95
CA LYS A 114 2.71 6.30 -24.33
C LYS A 114 4.08 6.10 -23.67
N MET A 115 4.11 5.69 -22.40
CA MET A 115 5.35 5.37 -21.69
C MET A 115 6.09 4.21 -22.36
N ILE A 116 5.38 3.11 -22.68
CA ILE A 116 5.96 1.97 -23.41
C ILE A 116 6.54 2.39 -24.75
N ASP A 117 5.80 3.19 -25.52
CA ASP A 117 6.26 3.66 -26.83
C ASP A 117 7.51 4.53 -26.72
N ASN A 118 7.63 5.36 -25.68
CA ASN A 118 8.84 6.15 -25.42
C ASN A 118 10.05 5.27 -25.04
N VAL A 119 9.86 4.27 -24.18
CA VAL A 119 10.94 3.33 -23.82
C VAL A 119 11.43 2.57 -25.06
N LYS A 120 10.52 2.12 -25.93
CA LYS A 120 10.88 1.49 -27.21
C LYS A 120 11.68 2.41 -28.12
N LYS A 121 11.36 3.71 -28.16
CA LYS A 121 12.10 4.71 -28.95
C LYS A 121 13.48 5.04 -28.40
N GLN A 122 13.69 4.99 -27.08
CA GLN A 122 15.01 5.20 -26.46
C GLN A 122 15.92 3.97 -26.55
N SER A 123 15.36 2.78 -26.78
CA SER A 123 16.09 1.53 -26.92
C SER A 123 16.56 1.23 -28.36
N TRP A 124 16.30 2.14 -29.32
CA TRP A 124 16.70 2.05 -30.72
C TRP A 124 17.67 3.17 -31.09
#